data_AF-A0A074VMT2-F1
#
_entry.id   AF-A0A074VMT2-F1
#
_cell.length_a   1.000
_cell.length_b   1.000
_cell.length_c   1.000
_cell.angle_alpha   90.00
_cell.angle_beta   90.00
_cell.angle_gamma   90.00
#
_symmetry.space_group_name_H-M   'P 1'
#
loop_
_entity.id
_entity.type
_entity.pdbx_description
1 polymer ?
#
loop_
_entity_poly.entity_id
_entity_poly.type
_entity_poly.pdbx_seq_one_letter_code
_entity_poly.pdbx_strand_id
1 'polypeptide(L)'
;MQSHEQIAYLGPKASYTHQATLSAFDSDNYTFSPQTTIEDVFSQVQSGKAAFGVVPFENSTNGSVVFTLDLFADQSAKHPDIVVCGERYVDVHHCLLGHPAPSGQGHTSAPTKALQEGTKSPSSSGHATPIPGNPNPSNSRAAPLTSLSHIKKLYSHPQAWGQCKTFLSCYLKGVERQDVSSTSRAAELVAADKTNTSAAISSGIAAQMTGLDFLARDIEDEKDNATRFFIIRRRSLEDTSPASDKEDGQLTSQAYKSLLSFTVSHTDAGALADALAVFKAHGINLTSINPRPSGEAPWHYMFFVEFSGRRGQAAVDDTLTGLDKVVRSWRWLGSWENALQQKR
;
A
#
# COMPACT_ATOMS: atom_id res chain seq x y z
N MET A 1 19.84 -13.51 -27.70
CA MET A 1 19.57 -13.10 -26.31
C MET A 1 18.08 -12.86 -26.22
N GLN A 2 17.34 -13.63 -25.43
CA GLN A 2 15.95 -13.28 -25.12
C GLN A 2 15.99 -11.91 -24.42
N SER A 3 15.39 -10.89 -25.02
CA SER A 3 15.27 -9.59 -24.38
C SER A 3 14.19 -9.72 -23.31
N HIS A 4 14.60 -9.85 -22.06
CA HIS A 4 13.67 -9.76 -20.94
C HIS A 4 13.06 -8.36 -20.93
N GLU A 5 11.74 -8.29 -20.92
CA GLU A 5 11.04 -7.02 -20.78
C GLU A 5 11.28 -6.45 -19.38
N GLN A 6 11.36 -5.13 -19.28
CA GLN A 6 11.63 -4.45 -18.02
C GLN A 6 10.33 -4.03 -17.35
N ILE A 7 10.24 -4.23 -16.03
CA ILE A 7 9.15 -3.75 -15.18
C ILE A 7 9.70 -2.65 -14.28
N ALA A 8 9.15 -1.44 -14.42
CA ALA A 8 9.44 -0.33 -13.53
C ALA A 8 8.58 -0.43 -12.27
N TYR A 9 9.11 -0.13 -11.10
CA TYR A 9 8.31 -0.07 -9.88
C TYR A 9 8.83 1.00 -8.91
N LEU A 10 7.96 1.50 -8.04
CA LEU A 10 8.37 2.44 -6.99
C LEU A 10 9.30 1.73 -5.99
N GLY A 11 10.58 2.06 -6.05
CA GLY A 11 11.62 1.48 -5.23
C GLY A 11 11.61 1.99 -3.78
N PRO A 12 12.65 1.64 -3.01
CA PRO A 12 13.79 0.79 -3.40
C PRO A 12 13.42 -0.71 -3.41
N LYS A 13 14.42 -1.59 -3.63
CA LYS A 13 14.26 -3.04 -3.43
C LYS A 13 13.74 -3.34 -2.01
N ALA A 14 13.09 -4.48 -1.85
CA ALA A 14 12.40 -4.92 -0.63
C ALA A 14 11.18 -4.07 -0.19
N SER A 15 10.80 -3.03 -0.94
CA SER A 15 9.58 -2.26 -0.65
C SER A 15 8.32 -3.11 -0.82
N TYR A 16 7.18 -2.63 -0.30
CA TYR A 16 5.89 -3.28 -0.57
C TYR A 16 5.54 -3.27 -2.06
N THR A 17 5.92 -2.23 -2.80
CA THR A 17 5.79 -2.22 -4.26
C THR A 17 6.66 -3.28 -4.92
N HIS A 18 7.89 -3.50 -4.43
CA HIS A 18 8.74 -4.59 -4.93
C HIS A 18 8.08 -5.96 -4.72
N GLN A 19 7.45 -6.19 -3.56
CA GLN A 19 6.68 -7.42 -3.31
C GLN A 19 5.48 -7.55 -4.26
N ALA A 20 4.74 -6.45 -4.49
CA ALA A 20 3.65 -6.44 -5.47
C ALA A 20 4.16 -6.82 -6.87
N THR A 21 5.31 -6.28 -7.28
CA THR A 21 5.96 -6.62 -8.55
C THR A 21 6.32 -8.09 -8.65
N LEU A 22 6.99 -8.64 -7.62
CA LEU A 22 7.36 -10.06 -7.57
C LEU A 22 6.14 -11.00 -7.59
N SER A 23 5.00 -10.56 -7.04
CA SER A 23 3.75 -11.32 -7.07
C SER A 23 3.02 -11.24 -8.42
N ALA A 24 3.34 -10.24 -9.24
CA ALA A 24 2.68 -10.00 -10.52
C ALA A 24 3.44 -10.61 -11.70
N PHE A 25 4.76 -10.68 -11.61
CA PHE A 25 5.64 -11.01 -12.72
C PHE A 25 6.71 -12.01 -12.30
N ASP A 26 6.99 -12.96 -13.19
CA ASP A 26 8.04 -13.95 -12.98
C ASP A 26 9.43 -13.36 -13.34
N SER A 27 10.42 -13.59 -12.49
CA SER A 27 11.82 -13.22 -12.73
C SER A 27 12.45 -13.93 -13.91
N ASP A 28 11.89 -15.06 -14.36
CA ASP A 28 12.38 -15.81 -15.52
C ASP A 28 12.05 -15.10 -16.84
N ASN A 29 11.01 -14.26 -16.87
CA ASN A 29 10.59 -13.56 -18.08
C ASN A 29 10.91 -12.06 -18.05
N TYR A 30 11.02 -11.47 -16.85
CA TYR A 30 11.09 -10.03 -16.67
C TYR A 30 12.29 -9.59 -15.83
N THR A 31 12.78 -8.38 -16.10
CA THR A 31 13.76 -7.70 -15.25
C THR A 31 13.10 -6.59 -14.43
N PHE A 32 13.47 -6.48 -13.15
CA PHE A 32 12.85 -5.51 -12.23
C PHE A 32 13.73 -4.28 -12.03
N SER A 33 13.16 -3.11 -12.31
CA SER A 33 13.86 -1.83 -12.28
C SER A 33 13.24 -0.87 -11.24
N PRO A 34 13.89 -0.71 -10.06
CA PRO A 34 13.42 0.24 -9.07
C PRO A 34 13.57 1.68 -9.58
N GLN A 35 12.52 2.48 -9.40
CA GLN A 35 12.50 3.91 -9.67
C GLN A 35 12.41 4.70 -8.36
N THR A 36 12.86 5.96 -8.38
CA THR A 36 12.89 6.82 -7.18
C THR A 36 11.51 7.41 -6.89
N THR A 37 10.76 7.79 -7.92
CA THR A 37 9.44 8.41 -7.79
C THR A 37 8.38 7.65 -8.58
N ILE A 38 7.10 7.92 -8.28
CA ILE A 38 5.98 7.36 -9.05
C ILE A 38 5.98 7.95 -10.48
N GLU A 39 6.35 9.22 -10.64
CA GLU A 39 6.46 9.88 -11.96
C GLU A 39 7.52 9.21 -12.83
N ASP A 40 8.64 8.76 -12.24
CA ASP A 40 9.67 8.01 -12.96
C ASP A 40 9.10 6.68 -13.50
N VAL A 41 8.29 5.97 -12.71
CA VAL A 41 7.62 4.72 -13.17
C VAL A 41 6.73 5.01 -14.38
N PHE A 42 5.88 6.04 -14.28
CA PHE A 42 5.02 6.47 -15.39
C PHE A 42 5.85 6.83 -16.63
N SER A 43 6.96 7.54 -16.46
CA SER A 43 7.83 7.99 -17.54
C SER A 43 8.57 6.84 -18.23
N GLN A 44 9.01 5.82 -17.48
CA GLN A 44 9.61 4.60 -18.06
C GLN A 44 8.61 3.83 -18.93
N VAL A 45 7.36 3.72 -18.48
CA VAL A 45 6.31 3.03 -19.23
C VAL A 45 5.86 3.84 -20.45
N GLN A 46 5.64 5.15 -20.29
CA GLN A 46 5.23 6.04 -21.38
C GLN A 46 6.27 6.06 -22.50
N SER A 47 7.57 6.05 -22.15
CA SER A 47 8.67 6.00 -23.13
C SER A 47 8.90 4.62 -23.76
N GLY A 48 8.25 3.57 -23.28
CA GLY A 48 8.44 2.19 -23.75
C GLY A 48 9.74 1.53 -23.27
N LYS A 49 10.47 2.17 -22.34
CA LYS A 49 11.66 1.57 -21.70
C LYS A 49 11.28 0.43 -20.75
N ALA A 50 10.10 0.53 -20.12
CA ALA A 50 9.51 -0.55 -19.35
C ALA A 50 8.18 -0.97 -20.00
N ALA A 51 7.95 -2.28 -20.10
CA ALA A 51 6.70 -2.83 -20.62
C ALA A 51 5.54 -2.56 -19.65
N PHE A 52 5.81 -2.70 -18.35
CA PHE A 52 4.84 -2.42 -17.30
C PHE A 52 5.45 -1.59 -16.17
N GLY A 53 4.56 -0.94 -15.42
CA GLY A 53 4.87 -0.20 -14.19
C GLY A 53 4.04 -0.73 -13.03
N VAL A 54 4.61 -0.77 -11.82
CA VAL A 54 3.86 -1.10 -10.59
C VAL A 54 3.90 0.10 -9.65
N VAL A 55 2.71 0.62 -9.33
CA VAL A 55 2.54 1.85 -8.52
C VAL A 55 1.53 1.63 -7.41
N PRO A 56 1.75 2.20 -6.20
CA PRO A 56 0.77 2.12 -5.13
C PRO A 56 -0.45 2.96 -5.47
N PHE A 57 -1.65 2.47 -5.16
CA PHE A 57 -2.91 3.15 -5.47
C PHE A 57 -3.70 3.49 -4.22
N GLU A 58 -3.86 2.56 -3.28
CA GLU A 58 -4.69 2.75 -2.09
C GLU A 58 -4.18 1.90 -0.94
N ASN A 59 -4.28 2.39 0.28
CA ASN A 59 -4.04 1.62 1.50
C ASN A 59 -5.34 1.52 2.31
N SER A 60 -5.64 0.34 2.86
CA SER A 60 -6.89 0.10 3.59
C SER A 60 -7.08 0.97 4.85
N THR A 61 -5.99 1.51 5.40
CA THR A 61 -6.02 2.36 6.59
C THR A 61 -5.89 3.85 6.27
N ASN A 62 -5.14 4.20 5.22
CA ASN A 62 -4.77 5.58 4.91
C ASN A 62 -5.44 6.15 3.64
N GLY A 63 -6.20 5.34 2.91
CA GLY A 63 -6.89 5.74 1.69
C GLY A 63 -5.98 5.85 0.46
N SER A 64 -6.41 6.62 -0.52
CA SER A 64 -5.81 6.72 -1.86
C SER A 64 -4.44 7.41 -1.86
N VAL A 65 -3.55 6.92 -2.71
CA VAL A 65 -2.25 7.53 -3.01
C VAL A 65 -2.47 8.65 -4.02
N VAL A 66 -2.60 9.86 -3.49
CA VAL A 66 -2.90 11.08 -4.26
C VAL A 66 -1.95 11.30 -5.43
N PHE A 67 -0.66 11.07 -5.26
CA PHE A 67 0.34 11.25 -6.32
C PHE A 67 0.10 10.36 -7.55
N THR A 68 -0.40 9.14 -7.36
CA THR A 68 -0.74 8.23 -8.46
C THR A 68 -1.93 8.78 -9.24
N LEU A 69 -2.96 9.29 -8.54
CA LEU A 69 -4.12 9.92 -9.17
C LEU A 69 -3.75 11.20 -9.92
N ASP A 70 -2.83 12.02 -9.39
CA ASP A 70 -2.35 13.23 -10.06
C ASP A 70 -1.60 12.92 -11.36
N LEU A 71 -0.87 11.82 -11.41
CA LEU A 71 -0.21 11.38 -12.65
C LEU A 71 -1.19 10.83 -13.68
N PHE A 72 -2.29 10.19 -13.26
CA PHE A 72 -3.38 9.83 -14.18
C PHE A 72 -4.22 11.04 -14.61
N ALA A 73 -4.32 12.08 -13.77
CA ALA A 73 -4.97 13.34 -14.13
C ALA A 73 -4.26 14.00 -15.30
N ASP A 74 -2.93 13.89 -15.30
CA ASP A 74 -2.07 14.24 -16.42
C ASP A 74 -2.35 15.64 -16.99
N GLN A 75 -2.47 16.63 -16.10
CA GLN A 75 -2.80 18.02 -16.46
C GLN A 75 -1.79 18.63 -17.47
N SER A 76 -0.56 18.13 -17.47
CA SER A 76 0.49 18.54 -18.41
C SER A 76 0.62 17.66 -19.66
N ALA A 77 -0.26 16.67 -19.86
CA ALA A 77 -0.24 15.72 -20.97
C ALA A 77 1.12 15.00 -21.15
N LYS A 78 1.80 14.70 -20.04
CA LYS A 78 3.10 13.97 -20.02
C LYS A 78 2.92 12.47 -20.20
N HIS A 79 1.80 11.91 -19.73
CA HIS A 79 1.55 10.46 -19.68
C HIS A 79 0.19 10.08 -20.31
N PRO A 80 -0.11 10.53 -21.54
CA PRO A 80 -1.45 10.38 -22.13
C PRO A 80 -1.80 8.93 -22.48
N ASP A 81 -0.79 8.08 -22.69
CA ASP A 81 -0.98 6.70 -23.11
C ASP A 81 -0.98 5.72 -21.95
N ILE A 82 -0.88 6.16 -20.69
CA ILE A 82 -0.87 5.23 -19.56
C ILE A 82 -2.28 4.73 -19.24
N VAL A 83 -2.41 3.41 -19.11
CA VAL A 83 -3.63 2.71 -18.67
C VAL A 83 -3.29 1.66 -17.61
N VAL A 84 -4.26 1.37 -16.75
CA VAL A 84 -4.22 0.27 -15.79
C VAL A 84 -4.63 -1.03 -16.48
N CYS A 85 -3.83 -2.08 -16.33
CA CYS A 85 -4.10 -3.41 -16.89
C CYS A 85 -4.15 -4.51 -15.82
N GLY A 86 -3.93 -4.17 -14.55
CA GLY A 86 -3.98 -5.14 -13.47
C GLY A 86 -3.89 -4.51 -12.10
N GLU A 87 -4.13 -5.33 -11.08
CA GLU A 87 -3.98 -4.93 -9.68
C GLU A 87 -3.35 -6.02 -8.83
N ARG A 88 -2.70 -5.63 -7.74
CA ARG A 88 -2.19 -6.54 -6.70
C ARG A 88 -2.49 -5.98 -5.32
N TYR A 89 -2.68 -6.89 -4.36
CA TYR A 89 -2.87 -6.56 -2.95
C TYR A 89 -1.75 -7.20 -2.15
N VAL A 90 -1.02 -6.37 -1.42
CA VAL A 90 0.04 -6.82 -0.51
C VAL A 90 -0.38 -6.49 0.91
N ASP A 91 -0.42 -7.52 1.74
CA ASP A 91 -0.70 -7.38 3.17
C ASP A 91 0.54 -6.75 3.85
N VAL A 92 0.31 -5.74 4.68
CA VAL A 92 1.34 -4.92 5.29
C VAL A 92 1.67 -5.46 6.66
N HIS A 93 2.73 -6.27 6.71
CA HIS A 93 3.28 -6.80 7.96
C HIS A 93 4.60 -6.11 8.30
N HIS A 94 4.62 -5.40 9.43
CA HIS A 94 5.81 -4.74 9.93
C HIS A 94 6.57 -5.69 10.85
N CYS A 95 7.85 -5.83 10.59
CA CYS A 95 8.78 -6.57 11.42
C CYS A 95 9.78 -5.60 12.05
N LEU A 96 10.21 -5.90 13.28
CA LEU A 96 11.40 -5.29 13.86
C LEU A 96 12.61 -6.09 13.40
N LEU A 97 13.49 -5.47 12.62
CA LEU A 97 14.68 -6.09 12.05
C LEU A 97 15.95 -5.51 12.68
N GLY A 98 16.96 -6.33 12.90
CA GLY A 98 18.24 -5.86 13.41
C GLY A 98 19.20 -7.01 13.67
N HIS A 99 20.36 -6.69 14.24
CA HIS A 99 21.32 -7.71 14.66
C HIS A 99 20.95 -8.26 16.05
N PRO A 100 21.13 -9.57 16.28
CA PRO A 100 20.85 -10.19 17.57
C PRO A 100 21.78 -9.60 18.63
N ALA A 101 21.35 -9.67 19.89
CA ALA A 101 22.19 -9.24 20.99
C ALA A 101 23.52 -10.02 20.94
N PRO A 102 24.68 -9.37 21.12
CA PRO A 102 25.95 -10.07 21.17
C PRO A 102 25.88 -11.10 22.28
N SER A 103 26.02 -12.38 21.93
CA SER A 103 26.01 -13.48 22.87
C SER A 103 27.19 -13.31 23.83
N GLY A 104 26.92 -12.83 25.04
CA GLY A 104 27.83 -12.98 26.16
C GLY A 104 28.10 -14.47 26.38
N GLN A 105 29.36 -14.82 26.63
CA GLN A 105 29.78 -16.15 27.04
C GLN A 105 28.84 -16.72 28.11
N GLY A 106 28.56 -18.03 28.00
CA GLY A 106 27.43 -18.69 28.62
C GLY A 106 27.23 -18.42 30.12
N HIS A 107 25.99 -18.13 30.48
CA HIS A 107 25.48 -18.44 31.80
C HIS A 107 24.51 -19.62 31.68
N THR A 108 24.93 -20.72 32.28
CA THR A 108 24.14 -21.92 32.51
C THR A 108 22.80 -21.56 33.14
N SER A 109 21.74 -22.07 32.55
CA SER A 109 20.40 -22.11 33.12
C SER A 109 20.42 -22.88 34.44
N ALA A 110 20.23 -22.19 35.55
CA ALA A 110 19.83 -22.80 36.81
C ALA A 110 18.30 -22.67 36.94
N PRO A 111 17.58 -23.73 37.36
CA PRO A 111 16.13 -23.74 37.38
C PRO A 111 15.59 -22.95 38.56
N THR A 112 14.59 -22.10 38.29
CA THR A 112 13.84 -21.33 39.27
C THR A 112 13.10 -22.26 40.23
N LYS A 113 13.57 -22.38 41.48
CA LYS A 113 12.79 -22.98 42.57
C LYS A 113 11.75 -21.97 43.04
N ALA A 114 10.49 -22.39 43.00
CA ALA A 114 9.39 -21.76 43.69
C ALA A 114 9.64 -21.75 45.21
N LEU A 115 9.36 -20.62 45.87
CA LEU A 115 9.05 -20.58 47.29
C LEU A 115 7.73 -19.82 47.47
N GLN A 116 6.79 -20.50 48.13
CA GLN A 116 5.57 -19.97 48.72
C GLN A 116 5.84 -19.43 50.14
N GLU A 117 4.82 -18.73 50.65
CA GLU A 117 4.56 -18.29 52.03
C GLU A 117 5.31 -17.01 52.46
N GLY A 118 4.68 -15.96 53.01
CA GLY A 118 3.33 -15.76 53.51
C GLY A 118 3.43 -14.96 54.80
N THR A 119 3.00 -13.70 54.85
CA THR A 119 2.79 -12.98 56.13
C THR A 119 1.81 -11.81 55.98
N LYS A 120 1.02 -11.67 57.04
CA LYS A 120 -0.25 -10.95 57.23
C LYS A 120 -0.13 -9.43 57.19
N SER A 121 -1.21 -8.77 56.76
CA SER A 121 -1.49 -7.34 56.93
C SER A 121 -1.60 -6.92 58.42
N PRO A 122 -1.48 -5.62 58.71
CA PRO A 122 -2.64 -4.93 59.27
C PRO A 122 -2.97 -3.61 58.57
N SER A 123 -4.24 -3.25 58.68
CA SER A 123 -4.91 -2.08 58.13
C SER A 123 -4.52 -0.76 58.82
N SER A 124 -4.26 0.29 58.04
CA SER A 124 -4.59 1.66 58.43
C SER A 124 -5.07 2.45 57.22
N SER A 125 -6.18 3.17 57.41
CA SER A 125 -6.94 3.87 56.38
C SER A 125 -6.34 5.26 56.10
N GLY A 126 -6.03 5.53 54.84
CA GLY A 126 -5.82 6.87 54.32
C GLY A 126 -6.28 6.92 52.87
N HIS A 127 -7.31 7.72 52.57
CA HIS A 127 -7.74 7.99 51.21
C HIS A 127 -6.62 8.77 50.49
N ALA A 128 -5.81 8.06 49.71
CA ALA A 128 -4.90 8.64 48.73
C ALA A 128 -5.47 8.38 47.34
N THR A 129 -5.70 9.45 46.59
CA THR A 129 -6.07 9.44 45.17
C THR A 129 -5.10 8.53 44.40
N PRO A 130 -5.57 7.58 43.56
CA PRO A 130 -4.67 6.75 42.78
C PRO A 130 -3.92 7.65 41.79
N ILE A 131 -2.62 7.82 42.00
CA ILE A 131 -1.71 8.20 40.93
C ILE A 131 -1.84 7.09 39.88
N PRO A 132 -2.07 7.38 38.58
CA PRO A 132 -2.04 6.34 37.57
C PRO A 132 -0.69 5.64 37.66
N GLY A 133 -0.69 4.40 38.15
CA GLY A 133 0.46 3.53 38.11
C GLY A 133 0.95 3.44 36.67
N ASN A 134 2.26 3.27 36.50
CA ASN A 134 2.86 2.97 35.20
C ASN A 134 1.96 1.99 34.42
N PRO A 135 1.57 2.30 33.17
CA PRO A 135 0.71 1.43 32.40
C PRO A 135 1.39 0.06 32.28
N ASN A 136 0.68 -0.96 32.71
CA ASN A 136 1.07 -2.37 32.59
C ASN A 136 1.25 -2.71 31.09
N PRO A 137 2.31 -3.42 30.66
CA PRO A 137 2.64 -3.64 29.25
C PRO A 137 1.80 -4.76 28.58
N SER A 138 0.49 -4.82 28.85
CA SER A 138 -0.34 -6.01 28.53
C SER A 138 -1.04 -6.00 27.17
N ASN A 139 -0.80 -5.04 26.27
CA ASN A 139 -1.66 -4.86 25.09
C ASN A 139 -0.97 -5.02 23.73
N SER A 140 0.33 -5.33 23.66
CA SER A 140 0.96 -5.61 22.37
C SER A 140 0.61 -7.03 21.91
N ARG A 141 0.19 -7.15 20.65
CA ARG A 141 -0.14 -8.44 20.03
C ARG A 141 1.09 -9.27 19.66
N ALA A 142 2.23 -8.60 19.49
CA ALA A 142 3.51 -9.22 19.18
C ALA A 142 4.45 -9.14 20.38
N ALA A 143 5.35 -10.11 20.49
CA ALA A 143 6.41 -10.13 21.48
C ALA A 143 7.78 -10.17 20.80
N PRO A 144 8.82 -9.58 21.42
CA PRO A 144 10.19 -9.75 20.96
C PRO A 144 10.61 -11.23 20.92
N LEU A 145 11.34 -11.60 19.89
CA LEU A 145 11.94 -12.94 19.73
C LEU A 145 13.24 -13.09 20.54
N THR A 146 13.87 -11.96 20.88
CA THR A 146 15.14 -11.85 21.61
C THR A 146 15.08 -10.62 22.52
N SER A 147 16.01 -10.52 23.49
CA SER A 147 16.20 -9.28 24.24
C SER A 147 16.48 -8.11 23.30
N LEU A 148 15.85 -6.96 23.59
CA LEU A 148 16.02 -5.72 22.83
C LEU A 148 16.86 -4.67 23.60
N SER A 149 17.47 -5.06 24.73
CA SER A 149 18.16 -4.12 25.63
C SER A 149 19.38 -3.42 25.00
N HIS A 150 19.94 -3.97 23.93
CA HIS A 150 21.07 -3.39 23.20
C HIS A 150 20.64 -2.34 22.16
N ILE A 151 19.36 -2.27 21.83
CA ILE A 151 18.84 -1.34 20.81
C ILE A 151 18.74 0.07 21.38
N LYS A 152 19.43 1.01 20.74
CA LYS A 152 19.51 2.43 21.12
C LYS A 152 18.86 3.36 20.09
N LYS A 153 18.73 2.91 18.85
CA LYS A 153 18.19 3.71 17.75
C LYS A 153 17.28 2.90 16.83
N LEU A 154 16.17 3.51 16.41
CA LEU A 154 15.21 2.95 15.48
C LEU A 154 15.13 3.78 14.20
N TYR A 155 15.05 3.09 13.07
CA TYR A 155 14.83 3.69 11.75
C TYR A 155 13.53 3.19 11.13
N SER A 156 12.75 4.09 10.52
CA SER A 156 11.62 3.73 9.65
C SER A 156 11.06 4.96 8.93
N HIS A 157 10.08 4.71 8.06
CA HIS A 157 9.28 5.77 7.46
C HIS A 157 8.28 6.34 8.48
N PRO A 158 8.00 7.66 8.49
CA PRO A 158 7.10 8.29 9.47
C PRO A 158 5.74 7.60 9.64
N GLN A 159 5.18 7.08 8.56
CA GLN A 159 3.89 6.37 8.57
C GLN A 159 3.94 5.06 9.39
N ALA A 160 5.06 4.34 9.37
CA ALA A 160 5.20 3.07 10.09
C ALA A 160 5.20 3.26 11.61
N TRP A 161 5.69 4.40 12.11
CA TRP A 161 5.59 4.74 13.54
C TRP A 161 4.15 4.82 14.01
N GLY A 162 3.27 5.35 13.15
CA GLY A 162 1.85 5.46 13.41
C GLY A 162 1.15 4.11 13.50
N GLN A 163 1.72 3.09 12.87
CA GLN A 163 1.16 1.75 12.72
C GLN A 163 1.72 0.73 13.71
N CYS A 164 2.76 1.07 14.49
CA CYS A 164 3.41 0.15 15.44
C CYS A 164 3.48 0.73 16.87
N LYS A 165 2.53 1.58 17.25
CA LYS A 165 2.62 2.38 18.49
C LYS A 165 2.60 1.49 19.72
N THR A 166 1.74 0.47 19.72
CA THR A 166 1.52 -0.37 20.90
C THR A 166 2.78 -1.15 21.23
N PHE A 167 3.37 -1.83 20.24
CA PHE A 167 4.62 -2.56 20.40
C PHE A 167 5.77 -1.65 20.86
N LEU A 168 5.95 -0.49 20.21
CA LEU A 168 7.03 0.44 20.55
C LEU A 168 6.89 1.01 21.97
N SER A 169 5.67 1.26 22.42
CA SER A 169 5.40 1.77 23.78
C SER A 169 5.67 0.72 24.86
N CYS A 170 5.48 -0.57 24.55
CA CYS A 170 5.70 -1.69 25.48
C CYS A 170 7.17 -2.06 25.62
N TYR A 171 7.90 -2.15 24.51
CA TYR A 171 9.23 -2.79 24.49
C TYR A 171 10.41 -1.85 24.21
N LEU A 172 10.18 -0.70 23.58
CA LEU A 172 11.24 0.20 23.09
C LEU A 172 11.01 1.65 23.54
N LYS A 173 10.50 1.81 24.78
CA LYS A 173 10.26 3.13 25.38
C LYS A 173 11.60 3.84 25.62
N GLY A 174 11.73 5.06 25.11
CA GLY A 174 12.93 5.89 25.28
C GLY A 174 14.06 5.64 24.27
N VAL A 175 13.88 4.70 23.34
CA VAL A 175 14.82 4.47 22.23
C VAL A 175 14.68 5.60 21.21
N GLU A 176 15.83 6.11 20.71
CA GLU A 176 15.85 7.19 19.72
C GLU A 176 15.15 6.73 18.43
N ARG A 177 14.34 7.60 17.82
CA ARG A 177 13.67 7.34 16.54
C ARG A 177 14.19 8.31 15.49
N GLN A 178 14.53 7.80 14.32
CA GLN A 178 15.01 8.58 13.20
C GLN A 178 14.20 8.28 11.93
N ASP A 179 13.59 9.32 11.38
CA ASP A 179 12.82 9.24 10.14
C ASP A 179 13.74 9.05 8.94
N VAL A 180 13.31 8.17 8.02
CA VAL A 180 13.98 7.93 6.75
C VAL A 180 12.97 7.83 5.61
N SER A 181 13.47 7.86 4.38
CA SER A 181 12.64 7.93 3.16
C SER A 181 11.78 6.70 2.89
N SER A 182 12.13 5.53 3.42
CA SER A 182 11.32 4.30 3.28
C SER A 182 11.65 3.27 4.36
N THR A 183 10.74 2.33 4.57
CA THR A 183 10.95 1.16 5.46
C THR A 183 12.11 0.29 4.99
N SER A 184 12.26 0.07 3.69
CA SER A 184 13.41 -0.64 3.13
C SER A 184 14.73 0.10 3.37
N ARG A 185 14.74 1.44 3.21
CA ARG A 185 15.93 2.25 3.50
C ARG A 185 16.33 2.14 4.97
N ALA A 186 15.37 2.01 5.89
CA ALA A 186 15.67 1.74 7.30
C ALA A 186 16.43 0.42 7.48
N ALA A 187 15.99 -0.66 6.83
CA ALA A 187 16.68 -1.95 6.89
C ALA A 187 18.10 -1.87 6.31
N GLU A 188 18.31 -1.16 5.19
CA GLU A 188 19.65 -0.95 4.62
C GLU A 188 20.59 -0.20 5.59
N LEU A 189 20.08 0.82 6.29
CA LEU A 189 20.87 1.58 7.26
C LEU A 189 21.29 0.72 8.45
N VAL A 190 20.38 -0.12 8.95
CA VAL A 190 20.67 -1.03 10.06
C VAL A 190 21.64 -2.13 9.63
N ALA A 191 21.51 -2.68 8.43
CA ALA A 191 22.46 -3.65 7.90
C ALA A 191 23.88 -3.09 7.72
N ALA A 192 24.00 -1.77 7.52
CA ALA A 192 25.29 -1.07 7.45
C ALA A 192 25.85 -0.66 8.83
N ASP A 193 25.05 -0.75 9.91
CA ASP A 193 25.44 -0.33 11.26
C ASP A 193 26.31 -1.39 11.95
N LYS A 194 27.61 -1.12 12.01
CA LYS A 194 28.60 -1.99 12.66
C LYS A 194 28.51 -2.02 14.20
N THR A 195 27.75 -1.11 14.82
CA THR A 195 27.59 -1.09 16.27
C THR A 195 26.62 -2.17 16.75
N ASN A 196 25.79 -2.71 15.85
CA ASN A 196 24.71 -3.64 16.14
C ASN A 196 23.72 -3.11 17.19
N THR A 197 23.60 -1.78 17.35
CA THR A 197 22.71 -1.16 18.36
C THR A 197 21.51 -0.47 17.73
N SER A 198 21.31 -0.60 16.42
CA SER A 198 20.13 -0.09 15.73
C SER A 198 19.19 -1.21 15.29
N ALA A 199 17.91 -0.85 15.13
CA ALA A 199 16.89 -1.70 14.54
C ALA A 199 15.99 -0.91 13.57
N ALA A 200 15.34 -1.61 12.65
CA ALA A 200 14.48 -1.04 11.64
C ALA A 200 13.06 -1.59 11.77
N ILE A 201 12.05 -0.75 11.57
CA ILE A 201 10.71 -1.25 11.26
C ILE A 201 10.62 -1.37 9.74
N SER A 202 10.47 -2.60 9.25
CA SER A 202 10.45 -2.89 7.82
C SER A 202 9.64 -4.14 7.46
N SER A 203 9.58 -4.45 6.17
CA SER A 203 8.89 -5.64 5.65
C SER A 203 9.71 -6.91 5.90
N GLY A 204 9.06 -8.08 5.94
CA GLY A 204 9.76 -9.35 6.11
C GLY A 204 10.75 -9.68 4.98
N ILE A 205 10.46 -9.29 3.74
CA ILE A 205 11.38 -9.47 2.61
C ILE A 205 12.67 -8.65 2.78
N ALA A 206 12.61 -7.50 3.48
CA ALA A 206 13.80 -6.69 3.72
C ALA A 206 14.82 -7.43 4.59
N ALA A 207 14.37 -8.26 5.54
CA ALA A 207 15.25 -9.11 6.35
C ALA A 207 16.08 -10.06 5.47
N GLN A 208 15.41 -10.75 4.54
CA GLN A 208 16.06 -11.69 3.62
C GLN A 208 17.05 -11.00 2.67
N MET A 209 16.69 -9.83 2.13
CA MET A 209 17.53 -9.12 1.17
C MET A 209 18.73 -8.41 1.80
N THR A 210 18.63 -8.04 3.08
CA THR A 210 19.70 -7.35 3.81
C THR A 210 20.52 -8.27 4.72
N GLY A 211 20.05 -9.50 4.97
CA GLY A 211 20.67 -10.43 5.91
C GLY A 211 20.45 -10.07 7.38
N LEU A 212 19.45 -9.24 7.69
CA LEU A 212 19.08 -8.90 9.06
C LEU A 212 18.20 -9.99 9.70
N ASP A 213 18.30 -10.12 11.03
CA ASP A 213 17.47 -11.03 11.81
C ASP A 213 16.13 -10.39 12.18
N PHE A 214 15.13 -11.24 12.40
CA PHE A 214 13.85 -10.84 12.97
C PHE A 214 13.99 -10.71 14.49
N LEU A 215 13.89 -9.48 15.00
CA LEU A 215 13.82 -9.20 16.43
C LEU A 215 12.39 -9.29 16.97
N ALA A 216 11.40 -8.99 16.12
CA ALA A 216 9.98 -9.24 16.34
C ALA A 216 9.26 -9.30 14.98
N ARG A 217 8.14 -10.01 14.91
CA ARG A 217 7.29 -10.14 13.73
C ARG A 217 5.92 -9.55 14.01
N ASP A 218 5.25 -9.09 12.96
CA ASP A 218 3.85 -8.64 12.97
C ASP A 218 3.57 -7.61 14.08
N ILE A 219 4.45 -6.60 14.18
CA ILE A 219 4.44 -5.58 15.23
C ILE A 219 3.44 -4.45 14.96
N GLU A 220 2.73 -4.50 13.83
CA GLU A 220 1.66 -3.58 13.52
C GLU A 220 0.47 -3.68 14.49
N ASP A 221 -0.18 -2.54 14.71
CA ASP A 221 -1.35 -2.44 15.57
C ASP A 221 -2.58 -3.11 14.91
N GLU A 222 -2.74 -2.94 13.59
CA GLU A 222 -3.86 -3.45 12.78
C GLU A 222 -3.44 -4.64 11.91
N LYS A 223 -4.13 -5.80 12.04
CA LYS A 223 -3.82 -7.01 11.25
C LYS A 223 -4.29 -6.97 9.81
N ASP A 224 -5.36 -6.22 9.54
CA ASP A 224 -6.05 -6.23 8.24
C ASP A 224 -5.61 -5.01 7.41
N ASN A 225 -4.32 -4.67 7.48
CA ASN A 225 -3.71 -3.59 6.70
C ASN A 225 -3.20 -4.14 5.38
N ALA A 226 -3.74 -3.65 4.26
CA ALA A 226 -3.33 -4.05 2.93
C ALA A 226 -3.15 -2.83 2.05
N THR A 227 -2.18 -2.91 1.14
CA THR A 227 -1.97 -1.90 0.11
C THR A 227 -2.30 -2.50 -1.25
N ARG A 228 -3.14 -1.78 -2.00
CA ARG A 228 -3.50 -2.05 -3.38
C ARG A 228 -2.55 -1.31 -4.31
N PHE A 229 -2.07 -2.02 -5.31
CA PHE A 229 -1.16 -1.54 -6.35
C PHE A 229 -1.80 -1.69 -7.72
N PHE A 230 -1.57 -0.71 -8.58
CA PHE A 230 -1.89 -0.83 -10.00
C PHE A 230 -0.69 -1.33 -10.79
N ILE A 231 -1.00 -2.19 -11.75
CA ILE A 231 -0.11 -2.53 -12.86
C ILE A 231 -0.54 -1.64 -14.02
N ILE A 232 0.39 -0.82 -14.48
CA ILE A 232 0.18 0.10 -15.59
C ILE A 232 0.97 -0.36 -16.82
N ARG A 233 0.45 -0.05 -18.00
CA ARG A 233 1.15 -0.23 -19.27
C ARG A 233 0.85 0.92 -20.21
N ARG A 234 1.59 0.98 -21.31
CA ARG A 234 1.22 1.83 -22.43
C ARG A 234 -0.03 1.28 -23.13
N ARG A 235 -0.91 2.20 -23.52
CA ARG A 235 -2.12 1.92 -24.28
C ARG A 235 -1.78 1.21 -25.59
N SER A 236 -2.57 0.19 -25.91
CA SER A 236 -2.51 -0.55 -27.16
C SER A 236 -3.76 -0.26 -28.00
N LEU A 237 -3.77 -0.71 -29.25
CA LEU A 237 -4.93 -0.59 -30.14
C LEU A 237 -6.17 -1.34 -29.61
N GLU A 238 -5.95 -2.36 -28.77
CA GLU A 238 -7.00 -3.17 -28.15
C GLU A 238 -7.81 -2.36 -27.14
N ASP A 239 -7.20 -1.39 -26.44
CA ASP A 239 -7.89 -0.54 -25.46
C ASP A 239 -8.92 0.42 -26.09
N THR A 240 -8.76 0.68 -27.38
CA THR A 240 -9.61 1.58 -28.17
C THR A 240 -10.65 0.86 -29.01
N SER A 241 -10.48 -0.45 -29.20
CA SER A 241 -11.37 -1.25 -30.03
C SER A 241 -12.57 -1.76 -29.21
N PRO A 242 -13.79 -1.79 -29.78
CA PRO A 242 -14.89 -2.54 -29.17
C PRO A 242 -14.46 -4.01 -29.04
N ALA A 243 -14.70 -4.63 -27.88
CA ALA A 243 -14.35 -6.05 -27.71
C ALA A 243 -15.04 -6.89 -28.79
N SER A 244 -14.29 -7.78 -29.45
CA SER A 244 -14.83 -8.72 -30.44
C SER A 244 -15.73 -9.79 -29.81
N ASP A 245 -15.58 -10.01 -28.50
CA ASP A 245 -16.31 -11.01 -27.75
C ASP A 245 -17.41 -10.34 -26.91
N LYS A 246 -18.64 -10.40 -27.42
CA LYS A 246 -19.85 -10.08 -26.65
C LYS A 246 -20.08 -11.17 -25.61
N GLU A 247 -19.33 -11.15 -24.52
CA GLU A 247 -19.61 -11.99 -23.35
C GLU A 247 -20.72 -11.36 -22.52
N ASP A 248 -21.96 -11.72 -22.85
CA ASP A 248 -23.16 -11.37 -22.08
C ASP A 248 -23.28 -12.29 -20.86
N GLY A 249 -22.96 -11.77 -19.68
CA GLY A 249 -23.19 -12.46 -18.41
C GLY A 249 -23.00 -11.57 -17.19
N GLN A 250 -23.98 -11.56 -16.27
CA GLN A 250 -23.89 -10.76 -15.04
C GLN A 250 -22.83 -11.29 -14.05
N LEU A 251 -22.38 -12.54 -14.21
CA LEU A 251 -21.23 -13.12 -13.50
C LEU A 251 -19.88 -12.65 -14.07
N THR A 252 -19.80 -12.34 -15.37
CA THR A 252 -18.55 -11.86 -15.99
C THR A 252 -18.29 -10.38 -15.67
N SER A 253 -19.33 -9.58 -15.38
CA SER A 253 -19.16 -8.15 -15.04
C SER A 253 -18.49 -7.91 -13.69
N GLN A 254 -18.71 -8.77 -12.69
CA GLN A 254 -18.05 -8.65 -11.38
C GLN A 254 -16.57 -9.10 -11.40
N ALA A 255 -16.23 -9.95 -12.37
CA ALA A 255 -14.87 -10.44 -12.58
C ALA A 255 -13.92 -9.35 -13.10
N TYR A 256 -14.44 -8.23 -13.60
CA TYR A 256 -13.64 -7.11 -14.09
C TYR A 256 -13.90 -5.82 -13.31
N LYS A 257 -12.87 -4.98 -13.27
CA LYS A 257 -12.94 -3.60 -12.82
C LYS A 257 -12.48 -2.68 -13.95
N SER A 258 -13.03 -1.47 -13.94
CA SER A 258 -12.61 -0.40 -14.82
C SER A 258 -12.38 0.88 -14.04
N LEU A 259 -11.48 1.71 -14.55
CA LEU A 259 -11.24 3.07 -14.05
C LEU A 259 -11.45 4.07 -15.19
N LEU A 260 -12.23 5.11 -14.92
CA LEU A 260 -12.29 6.29 -15.77
C LEU A 260 -12.17 7.56 -14.94
N SER A 261 -11.74 8.65 -15.59
CA SER A 261 -11.87 9.99 -15.03
C SER A 261 -12.85 10.83 -15.84
N PHE A 262 -13.61 11.73 -15.21
CA PHE A 262 -14.44 12.71 -15.92
C PHE A 262 -14.48 14.07 -15.20
N THR A 263 -14.80 15.14 -15.93
CA THR A 263 -15.08 16.47 -15.37
C THR A 263 -16.54 16.83 -15.57
N VAL A 264 -17.12 17.54 -14.61
CA VAL A 264 -18.52 18.00 -14.68
C VAL A 264 -18.57 19.52 -14.68
N SER A 265 -19.73 20.07 -15.03
CA SER A 265 -19.99 21.48 -14.83
C SER A 265 -20.01 21.82 -13.34
N HIS A 266 -19.27 22.86 -12.94
CA HIS A 266 -19.24 23.35 -11.55
C HIS A 266 -20.21 24.51 -11.31
N THR A 267 -21.00 24.87 -12.33
CA THR A 267 -22.04 25.91 -12.24
C THR A 267 -23.45 25.32 -12.15
N ASP A 268 -23.63 24.10 -12.63
CA ASP A 268 -24.96 23.49 -12.80
C ASP A 268 -25.30 22.63 -11.59
N ALA A 269 -26.46 22.88 -10.99
CA ALA A 269 -26.92 22.14 -9.83
C ALA A 269 -27.14 20.67 -10.19
N GLY A 270 -26.52 19.76 -9.44
CA GLY A 270 -26.68 18.32 -9.64
C GLY A 270 -25.76 17.69 -10.69
N ALA A 271 -24.87 18.42 -11.34
CA ALA A 271 -24.04 17.89 -12.44
C ALA A 271 -23.26 16.60 -12.10
N LEU A 272 -22.71 16.49 -10.88
CA LEU A 272 -22.08 15.25 -10.43
C LEU A 272 -23.11 14.13 -10.21
N ALA A 273 -24.28 14.45 -9.65
CA ALA A 273 -25.35 13.47 -9.45
C ALA A 273 -25.88 12.95 -10.79
N ASP A 274 -26.01 13.80 -11.80
CA ASP A 274 -26.42 13.43 -13.15
C ASP A 274 -25.42 12.46 -13.79
N ALA A 275 -24.11 12.73 -13.65
CA ALA A 275 -23.07 11.82 -14.12
C ALA A 275 -23.13 10.45 -13.43
N LEU A 276 -23.33 10.41 -12.11
CA LEU A 276 -23.48 9.16 -11.36
C LEU A 276 -24.79 8.44 -11.66
N ALA A 277 -25.85 9.17 -12.02
CA ALA A 277 -27.13 8.60 -12.41
C ALA A 277 -27.04 7.78 -13.71
N VAL A 278 -26.10 8.11 -14.61
CA VAL A 278 -25.83 7.32 -15.82
C VAL A 278 -25.42 5.89 -15.44
N PHE A 279 -24.44 5.73 -14.55
CA PHE A 279 -24.01 4.40 -14.07
C PHE A 279 -25.16 3.62 -13.44
N LYS A 280 -25.98 4.30 -12.61
CA LYS A 280 -27.15 3.69 -11.98
C LYS A 280 -28.19 3.22 -13.01
N ALA A 281 -28.44 4.00 -14.06
CA ALA A 281 -29.42 3.65 -15.10
C ALA A 281 -29.04 2.38 -15.86
N HIS A 282 -27.73 2.10 -15.99
CA HIS A 282 -27.21 0.89 -16.62
C HIS A 282 -26.85 -0.23 -15.62
N GLY A 283 -27.21 -0.08 -14.34
CA GLY A 283 -26.98 -1.09 -13.31
C GLY A 283 -25.50 -1.31 -12.98
N ILE A 284 -24.63 -0.33 -13.24
CA ILE A 284 -23.20 -0.42 -12.95
C ILE A 284 -22.93 -0.04 -11.50
N ASN A 285 -22.25 -0.94 -10.79
CA ASN A 285 -21.82 -0.71 -9.41
C ASN A 285 -20.50 0.06 -9.36
N LEU A 286 -20.50 1.23 -8.72
CA LEU A 286 -19.29 1.99 -8.43
C LEU A 286 -18.62 1.45 -7.15
N THR A 287 -17.31 1.24 -7.19
CA THR A 287 -16.52 0.75 -6.04
C THR A 287 -15.70 1.86 -5.39
N SER A 288 -15.39 2.93 -6.11
CA SER A 288 -14.64 4.07 -5.58
C SER A 288 -14.90 5.34 -6.38
N ILE A 289 -14.82 6.50 -5.71
CA ILE A 289 -14.82 7.82 -6.34
C ILE A 289 -13.81 8.72 -5.64
N ASN A 290 -12.88 9.32 -6.40
CA ASN A 290 -11.83 10.19 -5.88
C ASN A 290 -11.78 11.52 -6.65
N PRO A 291 -12.04 12.67 -6.00
CA PRO A 291 -11.90 13.97 -6.64
C PRO A 291 -10.44 14.43 -6.64
N ARG A 292 -9.99 15.02 -7.76
CA ARG A 292 -8.72 15.75 -7.89
C ARG A 292 -8.98 17.13 -8.50
N PRO A 293 -8.19 18.16 -8.21
CA PRO A 293 -8.28 19.43 -8.93
C PRO A 293 -8.13 19.20 -10.44
N SER A 294 -9.00 19.78 -11.26
CA SER A 294 -8.94 19.59 -12.72
C SER A 294 -7.81 20.39 -13.39
N GLY A 295 -7.32 21.45 -12.73
CA GLY A 295 -6.37 22.40 -13.30
C GLY A 295 -7.00 23.44 -14.24
N GLU A 296 -8.30 23.32 -14.55
CA GLU A 296 -9.01 24.26 -15.43
C GLU A 296 -9.30 25.61 -14.74
N ALA A 297 -9.76 25.56 -13.48
CA ALA A 297 -10.05 26.72 -12.66
C ALA A 297 -9.99 26.36 -11.17
N PRO A 298 -9.84 27.35 -10.26
CA PRO A 298 -9.92 27.12 -8.82
C PRO A 298 -11.24 26.43 -8.43
N TRP A 299 -11.16 25.42 -7.56
CA TRP A 299 -12.32 24.66 -7.07
C TRP A 299 -13.07 23.87 -8.14
N HIS A 300 -12.48 23.69 -9.32
CA HIS A 300 -12.95 22.73 -10.30
C HIS A 300 -12.25 21.39 -10.09
N TYR A 301 -13.03 20.32 -10.20
CA TYR A 301 -12.59 18.96 -9.94
C TYR A 301 -12.80 18.06 -11.15
N MET A 302 -11.90 17.09 -11.27
CA MET A 302 -12.10 15.86 -12.02
C MET A 302 -12.32 14.71 -11.04
N PHE A 303 -13.12 13.73 -11.44
CA PHE A 303 -13.50 12.59 -10.62
C PHE A 303 -12.97 11.32 -11.24
N PHE A 304 -12.17 10.57 -10.48
CA PHE A 304 -11.76 9.22 -10.81
C PHE A 304 -12.78 8.26 -10.24
N VAL A 305 -13.41 7.47 -11.10
CA VAL A 305 -14.44 6.52 -10.71
C VAL A 305 -14.01 5.12 -11.11
N GLU A 306 -13.99 4.24 -10.12
CA GLU A 306 -13.83 2.81 -10.32
C GLU A 306 -15.17 2.11 -10.24
N PHE A 307 -15.39 1.14 -11.12
CA PHE A 307 -16.63 0.39 -11.19
C PHE A 307 -16.44 -1.04 -11.71
N SER A 308 -17.43 -1.89 -11.44
CA SER A 308 -17.48 -3.26 -11.95
C SER A 308 -17.88 -3.31 -13.42
N GLY A 309 -17.15 -4.07 -14.22
CA GLY A 309 -17.35 -4.22 -15.65
C GLY A 309 -16.10 -3.87 -16.45
N ARG A 310 -16.16 -4.15 -17.76
CA ARG A 310 -15.10 -3.81 -18.73
C ARG A 310 -15.70 -3.26 -20.02
N ARG A 311 -14.88 -2.51 -20.76
CA ARG A 311 -15.24 -2.06 -22.11
C ARG A 311 -15.58 -3.26 -23.01
N GLY A 312 -16.54 -3.08 -23.92
CA GLY A 312 -17.08 -4.16 -24.76
C GLY A 312 -18.29 -4.88 -24.18
N GLN A 313 -18.61 -4.65 -22.91
CA GLN A 313 -19.90 -5.03 -22.34
C GLN A 313 -20.95 -3.96 -22.68
N ALA A 314 -22.12 -4.37 -23.17
CA ALA A 314 -23.16 -3.44 -23.61
C ALA A 314 -23.50 -2.39 -22.54
N ALA A 315 -23.67 -2.80 -21.27
CA ALA A 315 -23.97 -1.88 -20.18
C ALA A 315 -22.87 -0.82 -19.95
N VAL A 316 -21.60 -1.20 -20.09
CA VAL A 316 -20.47 -0.27 -19.93
C VAL A 316 -20.38 0.67 -21.12
N ASP A 317 -20.48 0.15 -22.35
CA ASP A 317 -20.41 0.98 -23.56
C ASP A 317 -21.60 1.95 -23.67
N ASP A 318 -22.80 1.52 -23.26
CA ASP A 318 -23.98 2.38 -23.14
C ASP A 318 -23.78 3.47 -22.07
N THR A 319 -23.16 3.13 -20.94
CA THR A 319 -22.81 4.10 -19.89
C THR A 319 -21.83 5.15 -20.41
N LEU A 320 -20.80 4.75 -21.15
CA LEU A 320 -19.85 5.68 -21.77
C LEU A 320 -20.56 6.64 -22.73
N THR A 321 -21.46 6.12 -23.56
CA THR A 321 -22.31 6.92 -24.47
C THR A 321 -23.26 7.85 -23.71
N GLY A 322 -23.75 7.44 -22.54
CA GLY A 322 -24.56 8.27 -21.65
C GLY A 322 -23.75 9.40 -21.02
N LEU A 323 -22.51 9.12 -20.60
CA LEU A 323 -21.62 10.12 -20.01
C LEU A 323 -21.27 11.23 -21.01
N ASP A 324 -21.03 10.90 -22.29
CA ASP A 324 -20.77 11.88 -23.36
C ASP A 324 -21.80 13.03 -23.42
N LYS A 325 -23.03 12.79 -22.94
CA LYS A 325 -24.12 13.77 -22.97
C LYS A 325 -24.17 14.67 -21.72
N VAL A 326 -23.53 14.26 -20.63
CA VAL A 326 -23.72 14.85 -19.29
C VAL A 326 -22.43 15.44 -18.73
N VAL A 327 -21.29 14.83 -19.02
CA VAL A 327 -19.98 15.30 -18.54
C VAL A 327 -19.33 16.23 -19.56
N ARG A 328 -18.40 17.10 -19.11
CA ARG A 328 -17.65 17.99 -20.02
C ARG A 328 -16.63 17.22 -20.84
N SER A 329 -15.94 16.29 -20.19
CA SER A 329 -15.01 15.36 -20.82
C SER A 329 -14.81 14.15 -19.92
N TRP A 330 -14.37 13.05 -20.51
CA TRP A 330 -13.93 11.86 -19.79
C TRP A 330 -12.74 11.19 -20.48
N ARG A 331 -12.00 10.39 -19.70
CA ARG A 331 -10.86 9.62 -20.15
C ARG A 331 -10.96 8.20 -19.59
N TRP A 332 -10.91 7.23 -20.50
CA TRP A 332 -10.75 5.82 -20.13
C TRP A 332 -9.34 5.57 -19.60
N LEU A 333 -9.23 4.94 -18.42
CA LEU A 333 -7.95 4.64 -17.79
C LEU A 333 -7.64 3.14 -17.71
N GLY A 334 -8.56 2.25 -18.10
CA GLY A 334 -8.27 0.81 -18.27
C GLY A 334 -9.37 -0.10 -17.73
N SER A 335 -9.34 -1.37 -18.16
CA SER A 335 -10.09 -2.49 -17.56
C SER A 335 -9.12 -3.59 -17.16
N TRP A 336 -9.38 -4.30 -16.07
CA TRP A 336 -8.58 -5.44 -15.63
C TRP A 336 -9.38 -6.42 -14.78
N GLU A 337 -8.84 -7.62 -14.57
CA GLU A 337 -9.46 -8.63 -13.72
C GLU A 337 -9.46 -8.22 -12.24
N ASN A 338 -10.57 -8.51 -11.57
CA ASN A 338 -10.80 -8.19 -10.18
C ASN A 338 -10.08 -9.19 -9.25
N ALA A 339 -8.84 -8.87 -8.87
CA ALA A 339 -8.01 -9.76 -8.05
C ALA A 339 -8.54 -9.96 -6.62
N LEU A 340 -9.44 -9.11 -6.10
CA LEU A 340 -10.07 -9.33 -4.79
C LEU A 340 -11.02 -10.52 -4.77
N GLN A 341 -11.71 -10.79 -5.88
CA GLN A 341 -12.64 -11.92 -5.94
C GLN A 341 -11.89 -13.26 -6.03
N GLN A 342 -10.68 -13.25 -6.57
CA GLN A 342 -9.81 -14.44 -6.61
C GLN A 342 -9.26 -14.84 -5.22
N LYS A 343 -9.32 -13.93 -4.21
CA LYS A 343 -8.90 -14.20 -2.82
C LYS A 343 -10.00 -14.82 -1.93
N ARG A 344 -11.26 -14.88 -2.38
CA ARG A 344 -12.40 -15.37 -1.58
C ARG A 344 -12.78 -16.79 -1.95
#